data_AF-A0A940U5F3-F1
#
_entry.id   AF-A0A940U5F3-F1
#
_cell.length_a   1.000
_cell.length_b   1.000
_cell.length_c   1.000
_cell.angle_alpha   90.00
_cell.angle_beta   90.00
_cell.angle_gamma   90.00
#
_symmetry.space_group_name_H-M   'P 1'
#
loop_
_entity.id
_entity.type
_entity.pdbx_description
1 polymer ?
#
loop_
_entity_poly.entity_id
_entity_poly.type
_entity_poly.pdbx_seq_one_letter_code
_entity_poly.pdbx_strand_id
1 'polypeptide(L)'
;MESVDDKASAAEPRGGWKAEIDEEGRLVLPAQFSKLYGLKPGSKIRLEEAMTGLRMRHPVTHLAKVYIEPTNGCNLECRTCIRNTWDEAVGKMSPKTFKRILKGLKEFSPVPSVFFGGFGEPLSHPDIVNMITQTKALGASVEMITNGTLLTREMS
;
A
#
# COMPACT_ATOMS: atom_id res chain seq x y z
N MET A 1 3.48 -33.17 22.99
CA MET A 1 2.33 -32.37 23.40
C MET A 1 2.89 -31.11 24.02
N GLU A 2 3.23 -30.15 23.17
CA GLU A 2 3.62 -28.80 23.55
C GLU A 2 3.29 -27.92 22.34
N SER A 3 2.19 -27.19 22.49
CA SER A 3 1.65 -26.21 21.56
C SER A 3 2.44 -24.91 21.74
N VAL A 4 3.15 -24.48 20.69
CA VAL A 4 3.78 -23.16 20.65
C VAL A 4 3.01 -22.29 19.68
N ASP A 5 2.11 -21.51 20.27
CA ASP A 5 1.72 -20.15 19.91
C ASP A 5 1.78 -19.75 18.43
N ASP A 6 0.71 -20.08 17.71
CA ASP A 6 0.31 -19.43 16.47
C ASP A 6 -0.20 -18.01 16.79
N LYS A 7 0.71 -17.05 17.02
CA LYS A 7 0.38 -15.62 16.92
C LYS A 7 0.24 -15.22 15.46
N ALA A 8 -0.76 -15.81 14.80
CA ALA A 8 -1.35 -15.22 13.63
C ALA A 8 -1.94 -13.87 14.06
N SER A 9 -1.30 -12.78 13.64
CA SER A 9 -1.85 -11.42 13.67
C SER A 9 -3.14 -11.43 12.85
N ALA A 10 -4.26 -11.78 13.48
CA ALA A 10 -5.58 -11.72 12.90
C ALA A 10 -5.86 -10.26 12.55
N ALA A 11 -5.85 -9.94 11.25
CA ALA A 11 -6.39 -8.69 10.78
C ALA A 11 -7.85 -8.61 11.23
N GLU A 12 -8.17 -7.62 12.06
CA GLU A 12 -9.54 -7.35 12.50
C GLU A 12 -10.48 -7.26 11.28
N PRO A 13 -11.72 -7.75 11.37
CA PRO A 13 -12.63 -7.79 10.24
C PRO A 13 -12.88 -6.38 9.69
N ARG A 14 -12.72 -6.21 8.37
CA ARG A 14 -13.17 -5.01 7.65
C ARG A 14 -14.70 -4.98 7.64
N GLY A 15 -15.33 -4.42 8.67
CA GLY A 15 -16.78 -4.24 8.71
C GLY A 15 -17.32 -3.94 10.10
N GLY A 16 -18.46 -3.25 10.17
CA GLY A 16 -19.15 -2.93 11.44
C GLY A 16 -18.97 -1.51 11.96
N TRP A 17 -18.43 -0.59 11.15
CA TRP A 17 -18.40 0.83 11.49
C TRP A 17 -19.82 1.37 11.64
N LYS A 18 -20.12 1.91 12.82
CA LYS A 18 -21.35 2.65 13.07
C LYS A 18 -21.02 4.14 13.03
N ALA A 19 -21.84 4.89 12.32
CA ALA A 19 -21.85 6.35 12.35
C ALA A 19 -23.23 6.79 12.80
N GLU A 20 -23.31 7.94 13.45
CA GLU A 20 -24.55 8.50 13.95
C GLU A 20 -24.79 9.89 13.38
N ILE A 21 -26.03 10.35 13.46
CA ILE A 21 -26.39 11.73 13.16
C ILE A 21 -26.52 12.44 14.50
N ASP A 22 -25.74 13.50 14.71
CA ASP A 22 -25.85 14.30 15.93
C ASP A 22 -27.08 15.22 15.93
N GLU A 23 -27.30 15.94 17.03
CA GLU A 23 -28.44 16.84 17.21
C GLU A 23 -28.48 17.98 16.17
N GLU A 24 -27.34 18.31 15.55
CA GLU A 24 -27.24 19.31 14.47
C GLU A 24 -27.41 18.70 13.07
N GLY A 25 -27.72 17.41 12.96
CA GLY A 25 -27.95 16.74 11.68
C GLY A 25 -26.67 16.35 10.94
N ARG A 26 -25.51 16.31 11.60
CA ARG A 26 -24.21 15.99 10.98
C ARG A 26 -23.88 14.52 11.14
N LEU A 27 -23.31 13.92 10.09
CA LEU A 27 -22.79 12.54 10.16
C LEU A 27 -21.48 12.50 10.96
N VAL A 28 -21.53 11.90 12.15
CA VAL A 28 -20.40 11.74 13.05
C VAL A 28 -19.72 10.40 12.80
N LEU A 29 -18.47 10.46 12.34
CA LEU A 29 -17.65 9.28 12.09
C LEU A 29 -16.81 8.92 13.34
N PRO A 30 -16.65 7.62 13.66
CA PRO A 30 -15.76 7.20 14.74
C PRO A 30 -14.33 7.72 14.56
N ALA A 31 -13.68 8.14 15.66
CA ALA A 31 -12.33 8.71 15.60
C ALA A 31 -11.30 7.77 14.93
N GLN A 32 -11.42 6.46 15.17
CA GLN A 32 -10.56 5.45 14.54
C GLN A 32 -10.79 5.35 13.04
N PHE A 33 -12.05 5.44 12.59
CA PHE A 33 -12.40 5.49 11.17
C PHE A 33 -11.79 6.74 10.52
N SER A 34 -11.99 7.90 11.14
CA SER A 34 -11.42 9.16 10.66
C SER A 34 -9.90 9.09 10.54
N LYS A 35 -9.21 8.51 11.53
CA LYS A 35 -7.75 8.31 11.48
C LYS A 35 -7.33 7.36 10.36
N LEU A 36 -8.02 6.24 10.18
CA LEU A 36 -7.73 5.23 9.16
C LEU A 36 -7.84 5.80 7.74
N TYR A 37 -8.83 6.67 7.51
CA TYR A 37 -9.10 7.28 6.21
C TYR A 37 -8.49 8.69 6.05
N GLY A 38 -7.67 9.14 7.01
CA GLY A 38 -7.01 10.45 6.95
C GLY A 38 -7.95 11.64 6.97
N LEU A 39 -9.14 11.48 7.56
CA LEU A 39 -10.15 12.53 7.65
C LEU A 39 -9.77 13.50 8.77
N LYS A 40 -9.61 14.77 8.41
CA LYS A 40 -9.34 15.88 9.32
C LYS A 40 -10.57 16.79 9.39
N PRO A 41 -10.73 17.61 10.45
CA PRO A 41 -11.76 18.64 10.46
C PRO A 41 -11.68 19.50 9.18
N GLY A 42 -12.82 19.64 8.49
CA GLY A 42 -12.90 20.35 7.20
C GLY A 42 -12.57 19.51 5.96
N SER A 43 -12.19 18.24 6.10
CA SER A 43 -12.04 17.31 4.95
C SER A 43 -13.33 17.24 4.14
N LYS A 44 -13.23 17.46 2.83
CA LYS A 44 -14.35 17.30 1.90
C LYS A 44 -14.39 15.86 1.40
N ILE A 45 -15.48 15.16 1.69
CA ILE A 45 -15.72 13.76 1.31
C ILE A 45 -16.85 13.74 0.28
N ARG A 46 -16.67 12.99 -0.81
CA ARG A 46 -17.75 12.79 -1.77
C ARG A 46 -18.60 11.61 -1.32
N LEU A 47 -19.88 11.88 -1.15
CA LEU A 47 -20.91 10.89 -0.91
C LEU A 47 -21.60 10.58 -2.23
N GLU A 48 -21.83 9.31 -2.51
CA GLU A 48 -22.52 8.82 -3.69
C GLU A 48 -23.71 7.94 -3.24
N GLU A 49 -24.88 8.19 -3.81
CA GLU A 49 -26.01 7.27 -3.67
C GLU A 49 -25.71 5.98 -4.45
N ALA A 50 -25.88 4.84 -3.80
CA ALA A 50 -25.80 3.52 -4.39
C ALA A 50 -27.16 2.82 -4.27
N MET A 51 -27.38 1.77 -5.07
CA MET A 51 -28.66 1.03 -5.08
C MET A 51 -29.12 0.55 -3.69
N THR A 52 -28.16 0.27 -2.79
CA THR A 52 -28.45 -0.22 -1.44
C THR A 52 -27.67 0.54 -0.36
N GLY A 53 -27.61 1.87 -0.47
CA GLY A 53 -27.13 2.74 0.61
C GLY A 53 -26.25 3.89 0.13
N LEU A 54 -25.35 4.32 1.02
CA LEU A 54 -24.45 5.44 0.79
C LEU A 54 -23.02 4.93 0.60
N ARG A 55 -22.33 5.41 -0.44
CA ARG A 55 -20.92 5.15 -0.66
C ARG A 55 -20.10 6.41 -0.38
N MET A 56 -19.09 6.27 0.48
CA MET A 56 -18.10 7.33 0.69
C MET A 56 -16.88 7.08 -0.21
N ARG A 57 -16.41 8.11 -0.90
CA ARG A 57 -15.14 8.11 -1.62
C ARG A 57 -14.03 8.69 -0.73
N HIS A 58 -12.81 8.18 -0.90
CA HIS A 58 -11.64 8.77 -0.26
C HIS A 58 -11.48 10.24 -0.71
N PRO A 59 -11.09 11.17 0.18
CA PRO A 59 -10.74 12.52 -0.22
C PRO A 59 -9.59 12.50 -1.23
N VAL A 60 -9.65 13.35 -2.25
CA VAL A 60 -8.54 13.51 -3.22
C VAL A 60 -7.25 14.03 -2.56
N THR A 61 -7.37 14.63 -1.38
CA THR A 61 -6.26 15.12 -0.57
C THR A 61 -5.58 14.01 0.24
N HIS A 62 -6.11 12.79 0.22
CA HIS A 62 -5.55 11.65 0.92
C HIS A 62 -4.97 10.63 -0.09
N LEU A 63 -3.65 10.53 -0.13
CA LEU A 63 -2.96 9.53 -0.94
C LEU A 63 -3.10 8.15 -0.29
N ALA A 64 -3.79 7.22 -0.96
CA ALA A 64 -4.09 5.91 -0.39
C ALA A 64 -2.98 4.87 -0.65
N LYS A 65 -2.37 4.90 -1.83
CA LYS A 65 -1.40 3.89 -2.27
C LYS A 65 -0.34 4.48 -3.20
N VAL A 66 0.91 4.04 -3.03
CA VAL A 66 2.02 4.35 -3.92
C VAL A 66 2.58 3.06 -4.51
N TYR A 67 2.71 3.04 -5.84
CA TYR A 67 3.33 1.94 -6.57
C TYR A 67 4.79 2.32 -6.84
N ILE A 68 5.72 1.48 -6.38
CA ILE A 68 7.16 1.66 -6.54
C ILE A 68 7.68 0.50 -7.37
N GLU A 69 8.32 0.81 -8.50
CA GLU A 69 9.05 -0.15 -9.32
C GLU A 69 10.55 -0.09 -8.97
N PRO A 70 11.09 -1.06 -8.20
CA PRO A 70 12.51 -1.07 -7.86
C PRO A 70 13.39 -1.30 -9.09
N THR A 71 12.89 -2.05 -10.05
CA THR A 71 13.54 -2.36 -11.31
C THR A 71 12.51 -2.78 -12.33
N ASN A 72 12.75 -2.44 -13.59
CA ASN A 72 12.00 -2.97 -14.75
C ASN A 72 12.68 -4.22 -15.36
N GLY A 73 13.80 -4.68 -14.77
CA GLY A 73 14.46 -5.93 -15.14
C GLY A 73 13.74 -7.13 -14.53
N CYS A 74 13.64 -8.23 -15.27
CA CYS A 74 13.09 -9.50 -14.77
C CYS A 74 13.87 -10.67 -15.38
N ASN A 75 14.02 -11.74 -14.61
CA ASN A 75 14.72 -12.97 -14.98
C ASN A 75 13.88 -13.92 -15.84
N LEU A 76 12.64 -13.54 -16.18
CA LEU A 76 11.74 -14.30 -17.04
C LEU A 76 11.35 -13.47 -18.28
N GLU A 77 10.95 -14.17 -19.34
CA GLU A 77 10.49 -13.62 -20.61
C GLU A 77 9.07 -14.13 -20.94
N CYS A 78 8.10 -13.75 -20.12
CA CYS A 78 6.72 -14.22 -20.29
C CYS A 78 6.16 -13.80 -21.66
N ARG A 79 5.48 -14.70 -22.37
CA ARG A 79 4.90 -14.44 -23.71
C ARG A 79 3.97 -13.21 -23.74
N THR A 80 3.22 -12.98 -22.66
CA THR A 80 2.26 -11.88 -22.53
C THR A 80 2.86 -10.64 -21.85
N CYS A 81 4.18 -10.57 -21.62
CA CYS A 81 4.81 -9.45 -20.94
C CYS A 81 4.84 -8.20 -21.84
N ILE A 82 4.45 -7.05 -21.28
CA ILE A 82 4.56 -5.76 -21.98
C ILE A 82 6.00 -5.39 -22.34
N ARG A 83 7.00 -5.93 -21.61
CA ARG A 83 8.42 -5.73 -21.89
C ARG A 83 8.82 -6.19 -23.30
N ASN A 84 8.03 -7.07 -23.92
CA ASN A 84 8.24 -7.54 -25.30
C ASN A 84 7.87 -6.50 -26.36
N THR A 85 7.16 -5.43 -25.99
CA THR A 85 6.65 -4.42 -26.93
C THR A 85 7.08 -3.00 -26.56
N TRP A 86 7.95 -2.85 -25.57
CA TRP A 86 8.45 -1.54 -25.13
C TRP A 86 9.88 -1.31 -25.61
N ASP A 87 10.33 -0.06 -25.60
CA ASP A 87 11.71 0.33 -25.90
C ASP A 87 12.27 1.23 -24.80
N GLU A 88 12.24 0.74 -23.55
CA GLU A 88 12.85 1.43 -22.41
C GLU A 88 14.10 0.68 -21.93
N ALA A 89 15.10 1.45 -21.54
CA ALA A 89 16.32 0.93 -20.95
C ALA A 89 16.04 0.20 -19.62
N VAL A 90 16.66 -0.96 -19.44
CA VAL A 90 16.58 -1.69 -18.18
C VAL A 90 17.38 -0.95 -17.10
N GLY A 91 16.77 -0.75 -15.94
CA GLY A 91 17.32 0.03 -14.84
C GLY A 91 16.91 -0.49 -13.46
N LYS A 92 17.67 -0.04 -12.47
CA LYS A 92 17.43 -0.26 -11.04
C LYS A 92 17.30 1.10 -10.36
N MET A 93 16.34 1.24 -9.47
CA MET A 93 16.11 2.46 -8.72
C MET A 93 17.31 2.76 -7.83
N SER A 94 17.88 3.96 -7.97
CA SER A 94 18.99 4.36 -7.11
C SER A 94 18.56 4.50 -5.64
N PRO A 95 19.46 4.22 -4.67
CA PRO A 95 19.20 4.48 -3.25
C PRO A 95 18.82 5.94 -2.96
N LYS A 96 19.39 6.90 -3.72
CA LYS A 96 19.06 8.33 -3.60
C LYS A 96 17.61 8.60 -3.97
N THR A 97 17.12 7.98 -5.05
CA THR A 97 15.72 8.09 -5.48
C THR A 97 14.79 7.50 -4.41
N PHE A 98 15.10 6.30 -3.94
CA PHE A 98 14.29 5.63 -2.92
C PHE A 98 14.23 6.43 -1.60
N LYS A 99 15.35 7.00 -1.16
CA LYS A 99 15.39 7.88 0.03
C LYS A 99 14.49 9.11 -0.12
N ARG A 100 14.38 9.68 -1.33
CA ARG A 100 13.44 10.79 -1.60
C ARG A 100 11.98 10.34 -1.51
N ILE A 101 11.68 9.14 -2.02
CA ILE A 101 10.34 8.55 -1.90
C ILE A 101 9.98 8.37 -0.42
N LEU A 102 10.86 7.76 0.39
CA LEU A 102 10.62 7.61 1.84
C LEU A 102 10.39 8.94 2.54
N LYS A 103 11.15 9.99 2.19
CA LYS A 103 10.92 11.34 2.73
C LYS A 103 9.51 11.83 2.37
N GLY A 104 9.09 11.68 1.11
CA GLY A 104 7.76 12.08 0.68
C GLY A 104 6.63 11.31 1.37
N LEU A 105 6.80 9.99 1.56
CA LEU A 105 5.81 9.13 2.23
C LEU A 105 5.55 9.58 3.68
N LYS A 106 6.59 10.06 4.39
CA LYS A 106 6.47 10.55 5.77
C LYS A 106 5.62 11.82 5.93
N GLU A 107 5.44 12.60 4.86
CA GLU A 107 4.64 13.83 4.90
C GLU A 107 3.12 13.54 4.91
N PHE A 108 2.73 12.29 4.63
CA PHE A 108 1.33 11.88 4.62
C PHE A 108 0.92 11.28 5.98
N SER A 109 -0.31 11.61 6.40
CA SER A 109 -0.92 11.05 7.60
C SER A 109 -2.40 10.72 7.32
N PRO A 110 -2.80 9.44 7.37
CA PRO A 110 -1.95 8.26 7.56
C PRO A 110 -0.97 8.06 6.40
N VAL A 111 0.11 7.31 6.66
CA VAL A 111 1.10 6.95 5.64
C VAL A 111 0.40 6.04 4.60
N PRO A 112 0.53 6.34 3.29
CA PRO A 112 -0.09 5.52 2.25
C PRO A 112 0.44 4.08 2.29
N SER A 113 -0.39 3.14 1.84
CA SER A 113 0.09 1.80 1.54
C SER A 113 1.11 1.84 0.40
N VAL A 114 2.08 0.94 0.41
CA VAL A 114 3.13 0.88 -0.61
C VAL A 114 3.12 -0.48 -1.28
N PHE A 115 3.11 -0.46 -2.60
CA PHE A 115 3.22 -1.63 -3.44
C PHE A 115 4.59 -1.65 -4.10
N PHE A 116 5.30 -2.78 -3.98
CA PHE A 116 6.53 -3.06 -4.71
C PHE A 116 6.26 -4.02 -5.87
N GLY A 117 6.56 -3.57 -7.08
CA GLY A 117 6.35 -4.35 -8.29
C GLY A 117 6.32 -3.45 -9.52
N GLY A 118 5.78 -3.94 -10.62
CA GLY A 118 5.79 -3.22 -11.89
C GLY A 118 5.87 -4.22 -13.02
N PHE A 119 6.70 -3.94 -14.02
CA PHE A 119 6.94 -4.84 -15.14
C PHE A 119 8.19 -5.71 -14.93
N GLY A 120 9.09 -5.33 -14.02
CA GLY A 120 10.23 -6.14 -13.59
C GLY A 120 9.92 -7.15 -12.49
N GLU A 121 10.95 -7.90 -12.08
CA GLU A 121 10.93 -8.79 -10.92
C GLU A 121 11.58 -8.07 -9.73
N PRO A 122 10.81 -7.64 -8.71
CA PRO A 122 11.36 -6.89 -7.59
C PRO A 122 12.44 -7.66 -6.82
N LEU A 123 12.36 -8.99 -6.71
CA LEU A 123 13.40 -9.80 -6.04
C LEU A 123 14.75 -9.79 -6.76
N SER A 124 14.82 -9.35 -8.03
CA SER A 124 16.08 -9.18 -8.75
C SER A 124 16.83 -7.88 -8.39
N HIS A 125 16.19 -6.99 -7.62
CA HIS A 125 16.83 -5.80 -7.09
C HIS A 125 17.60 -6.14 -5.80
N PRO A 126 18.92 -5.87 -5.72
CA PRO A 126 19.75 -6.30 -4.60
C PRO A 126 19.29 -5.73 -3.24
N ASP A 127 18.73 -4.52 -3.24
CA ASP A 127 18.27 -3.85 -2.02
C ASP A 127 16.78 -4.06 -1.68
N ILE A 128 16.05 -4.96 -2.36
CA ILE A 128 14.58 -5.07 -2.21
C ILE A 128 14.12 -5.30 -0.76
N VAL A 129 14.81 -6.19 -0.03
CA VAL A 129 14.49 -6.49 1.37
C VAL A 129 14.69 -5.25 2.26
N ASN A 130 15.77 -4.51 2.03
CA ASN A 130 16.05 -3.27 2.74
C ASN A 130 15.02 -2.17 2.40
N MET A 131 14.61 -2.07 1.14
CA MET A 131 13.56 -1.15 0.71
C MET A 131 12.24 -1.44 1.42
N ILE A 132 11.81 -2.70 1.45
CA ILE A 132 10.59 -3.14 2.15
C ILE A 132 10.69 -2.83 3.64
N THR A 133 11.83 -3.15 4.27
CA THR A 133 12.08 -2.93 5.70
C THR A 133 11.96 -1.44 6.07
N GLN A 134 12.62 -0.56 5.31
CA GLN A 134 12.56 0.89 5.55
C GLN A 134 11.15 1.45 5.35
N THR A 135 10.40 0.95 4.37
CA THR A 135 9.01 1.37 4.14
C THR A 135 8.09 0.92 5.28
N LYS A 136 8.20 -0.34 5.73
CA LYS A 136 7.44 -0.85 6.89
C LYS A 136 7.74 -0.04 8.16
N ALA A 137 8.99 0.37 8.35
CA ALA A 137 9.39 1.20 9.49
C ALA A 137 8.69 2.59 9.53
N LEU A 138 8.07 3.04 8.43
CA LEU A 138 7.23 4.24 8.41
C LEU A 138 5.81 4.00 8.94
N GLY A 139 5.43 2.76 9.23
CA GLY A 139 4.05 2.36 9.53
C GLY A 139 3.19 2.14 8.29
N ALA A 140 3.79 2.11 7.09
CA ALA A 140 3.08 1.79 5.86
C ALA A 140 2.71 0.29 5.80
N SER A 141 1.50 -0.01 5.33
CA SER A 141 1.17 -1.36 4.86
C SER A 141 1.92 -1.62 3.56
N VAL A 142 2.66 -2.73 3.46
CA VAL A 142 3.49 -3.05 2.29
C VAL A 142 3.03 -4.34 1.63
N GLU A 143 2.90 -4.30 0.31
CA GLU A 143 2.59 -5.44 -0.55
C GLU A 143 3.66 -5.56 -1.63
N MET A 144 3.89 -6.79 -2.12
CA MET A 144 4.80 -7.04 -3.25
C MET A 144 4.20 -8.10 -4.18
N ILE A 145 4.35 -7.92 -5.48
CA ILE A 145 4.09 -8.97 -6.48
C ILE A 145 5.42 -9.45 -7.05
N THR A 146 5.65 -10.75 -7.00
CA THR A 146 6.85 -11.42 -7.49
C THR A 146 6.45 -12.68 -8.28
N ASN A 147 7.28 -13.08 -9.23
CA ASN A 147 7.18 -14.38 -9.89
C ASN A 147 7.60 -15.54 -8.97
N GLY A 148 8.21 -15.25 -7.81
CA GLY A 148 8.58 -16.22 -6.78
C GLY A 148 9.83 -17.06 -7.09
N THR A 149 10.41 -16.98 -8.28
CA THR A 149 11.56 -17.81 -8.69
C THR A 149 12.86 -17.48 -7.96
N LEU A 150 12.94 -16.28 -7.38
CA LEU A 150 14.09 -15.81 -6.61
C LEU A 150 13.80 -15.76 -5.09
N LEU A 151 12.63 -16.24 -4.65
CA LEU A 151 12.26 -16.24 -3.24
C LEU A 151 12.99 -17.36 -2.50
N THR A 152 13.77 -17.01 -1.48
CA THR A 152 14.47 -17.99 -0.64
C THR A 152 13.84 -18.09 0.75
N ARG A 153 14.21 -19.11 1.52
CA ARG A 153 13.70 -19.29 2.89
C ARG A 153 14.14 -18.16 3.82
N GLU A 154 15.31 -17.60 3.61
CA GLU A 154 15.86 -16.49 4.41
C GLU A 154 15.08 -15.19 4.19
N MET A 155 14.34 -15.08 3.09
CA MET A 155 13.51 -13.92 2.76
C MET A 155 12.05 -14.03 3.21
N SER A 156 11.60 -15.23 3.61
CA SER A 156 10.21 -15.54 4.00
C SER A 156 10.03 -15.53 5.51
#